data_AF-Q08XS4-F1
#
_entry.id   AF-Q08XS4-F1
#
_cell.length_a   1.000
_cell.length_b   1.000
_cell.length_c   1.000
_cell.angle_alpha   90.00
_cell.angle_beta   90.00
_cell.angle_gamma   90.00
#
_symmetry.space_group_name_H-M   'P 1'
#
loop_
_entity.id
_entity.type
_entity.pdbx_description
1 polymer ?
#
loop_
_entity_poly.entity_id
_entity_poly.type
_entity_poly.pdbx_seq_one_letter_code
_entity_poly.pdbx_strand_id
1 'polypeptide(L)'
;MIAVKAPGHSGQKLETAPLGAMALGQTSDFYVLTREAAETINQGPKAVLDLIDGITQYVPTSISGDTAVWGPYTDALSPNTWKLAVTQMGENTYSFKLEGKDKNASDSAFKVILSGTHSISTDSKGNRLRNFGSGSFKLDWDAAQELPKHDEEVGTLQLTYSRVSEQEKATVSAELRQVHDDERPGTRVDADYRYQETPGAGGELEFALDKNMDDEDANRPGIEHLTIRSRWTQTGSGRSDIRFSEGELGNGDATASECWDSNFASRYFAVSFGAPGYGEAAACAPFTTPDYSSL
;
A
#
# COMPACT_ATOMS: atom_id res chain seq x y z
N MET A 1 -4.28 -23.92 4.59
CA MET A 1 -4.48 -23.20 3.31
C MET A 1 -4.89 -21.80 3.67
N ILE A 2 -3.96 -20.88 3.45
CA ILE A 2 -3.85 -19.59 4.11
C ILE A 2 -4.21 -18.51 3.08
N ALA A 3 -5.15 -17.62 3.39
CA ALA A 3 -5.51 -16.47 2.56
C ALA A 3 -4.83 -15.24 3.13
N VAL A 4 -4.28 -14.35 2.31
CA VAL A 4 -3.79 -13.05 2.80
C VAL A 4 -5.01 -12.24 3.23
N LYS A 5 -4.98 -11.72 4.45
CA LYS A 5 -5.98 -10.82 5.02
C LYS A 5 -5.38 -9.43 5.07
N ALA A 6 -6.08 -8.47 4.51
CA ALA A 6 -5.55 -7.13 4.49
C ALA A 6 -5.72 -6.43 5.86
N PRO A 7 -4.87 -5.44 6.14
CA PRO A 7 -4.91 -4.57 7.32
C PRO A 7 -6.30 -4.09 7.76
N GLY A 8 -6.67 -4.35 9.01
CA GLY A 8 -7.84 -3.75 9.66
C GLY A 8 -7.63 -2.28 10.05
N HIS A 9 -8.73 -1.56 10.29
CA HIS A 9 -8.80 -0.13 10.65
C HIS A 9 -8.14 0.23 12.00
N SER A 10 -6.81 0.14 12.08
CA SER A 10 -5.90 0.90 12.96
C SER A 10 -4.53 0.23 12.93
N GLY A 11 -3.62 0.67 12.06
CA GLY A 11 -2.21 0.22 12.07
C GLY A 11 -1.99 -1.30 12.14
N GLN A 12 -2.96 -2.08 11.68
CA GLN A 12 -2.92 -3.54 11.78
C GLN A 12 -2.21 -4.03 10.52
N LYS A 13 -1.12 -4.80 10.65
CA LYS A 13 -0.24 -5.11 9.52
C LYS A 13 -0.81 -6.27 8.69
N LEU A 14 -0.09 -6.70 7.65
CA LEU A 14 -0.53 -7.81 6.79
C LEU A 14 -0.70 -9.08 7.63
N GLU A 15 -1.92 -9.59 7.67
CA GLU A 15 -2.23 -10.89 8.28
C GLU A 15 -2.47 -11.90 7.16
N THR A 16 -2.41 -13.19 7.47
CA THR A 16 -3.05 -14.21 6.67
C THR A 16 -4.20 -14.80 7.50
N ALA A 17 -5.41 -14.77 6.94
CA ALA A 17 -6.58 -15.41 7.50
C ALA A 17 -6.76 -16.80 6.90
N PRO A 18 -7.36 -17.75 7.62
CA PRO A 18 -7.92 -18.92 6.97
C PRO A 18 -8.94 -18.46 5.92
N LEU A 19 -8.94 -19.09 4.74
CA LEU A 19 -10.07 -18.99 3.81
C LEU A 19 -11.35 -19.14 4.65
N GLY A 20 -12.26 -18.17 4.54
CA GLY A 20 -13.61 -18.38 5.04
C GLY A 20 -14.17 -19.64 4.40
N ALA A 21 -15.32 -20.12 4.86
CA ALA A 21 -16.04 -21.13 4.09
C ALA A 21 -16.51 -20.48 2.77
N MET A 22 -15.61 -20.37 1.79
CA MET A 22 -15.87 -19.83 0.47
C MET A 22 -17.04 -20.60 -0.08
N ALA A 23 -18.12 -19.87 -0.31
CA ALA A 23 -19.40 -20.45 -0.63
C ALA A 23 -20.09 -19.58 -1.67
N LEU A 24 -20.67 -20.26 -2.65
CA LEU A 24 -21.45 -19.63 -3.69
C LEU A 24 -22.54 -18.73 -3.08
N GLY A 25 -22.54 -17.46 -3.48
CA GLY A 25 -23.52 -16.46 -3.04
C GLY A 25 -23.22 -15.77 -1.71
N GLN A 26 -22.18 -16.16 -0.97
CA GLN A 26 -21.65 -15.34 0.14
C GLN A 26 -20.79 -14.20 -0.40
N THR A 27 -20.44 -13.22 0.44
CA THR A 27 -19.45 -12.20 0.05
C THR A 27 -18.15 -12.86 -0.38
N SER A 28 -17.60 -12.44 -1.52
CA SER A 28 -16.33 -12.97 -2.03
C SER A 28 -15.17 -12.58 -1.11
N ASP A 29 -14.36 -13.56 -0.75
CA ASP A 29 -13.15 -13.35 0.06
C ASP A 29 -12.13 -12.52 -0.73
N PHE A 30 -12.00 -12.78 -2.03
CA PHE A 30 -11.08 -12.03 -2.88
C PHE A 30 -11.55 -10.59 -3.11
N TYR A 31 -12.86 -10.32 -3.16
CA TYR A 31 -13.36 -8.94 -3.13
C TYR A 31 -12.94 -8.21 -1.85
N VAL A 32 -13.11 -8.86 -0.68
CA VAL A 32 -12.73 -8.27 0.61
C VAL A 32 -11.24 -7.96 0.62
N LEU A 33 -10.40 -8.91 0.22
CA LEU A 33 -8.96 -8.73 0.10
C LEU A 33 -8.59 -7.58 -0.84
N THR A 34 -9.17 -7.52 -2.04
CA THR A 34 -8.94 -6.42 -3.00
C THR A 34 -9.28 -5.07 -2.38
N ARG A 35 -10.46 -4.96 -1.76
CA ARG A 35 -10.94 -3.69 -1.19
C ARG A 35 -10.07 -3.23 -0.03
N GLU A 36 -9.79 -4.11 0.91
CA GLU A 36 -9.00 -3.78 2.10
C GLU A 36 -7.54 -3.44 1.75
N ALA A 37 -6.92 -4.16 0.81
CA ALA A 37 -5.58 -3.83 0.30
C ALA A 37 -5.57 -2.46 -0.39
N ALA A 38 -6.59 -2.17 -1.21
CA ALA A 38 -6.74 -0.88 -1.86
C ALA A 38 -6.94 0.26 -0.85
N GLU A 39 -7.86 0.09 0.09
CA GLU A 39 -8.13 1.11 1.12
C GLU A 39 -6.89 1.41 1.96
N THR A 40 -6.13 0.39 2.34
CA THR A 40 -4.98 0.57 3.23
C THR A 40 -3.83 1.31 2.52
N ILE A 41 -3.38 0.81 1.37
CA ILE A 41 -2.20 1.38 0.71
C ILE A 41 -2.55 2.74 0.09
N ASN A 42 -3.75 2.90 -0.48
CA ASN A 42 -4.16 4.17 -1.08
C ASN A 42 -4.46 5.27 -0.05
N GLN A 43 -4.66 4.94 1.23
CA GLN A 43 -4.72 5.93 2.31
C GLN A 43 -3.34 6.52 2.66
N GLY A 44 -2.24 5.85 2.33
CA GLY A 44 -0.86 6.31 2.59
C GLY A 44 -0.59 7.74 2.08
N PRO A 45 -0.82 8.04 0.79
CA PRO A 45 -0.73 9.41 0.26
C PRO A 45 -1.50 10.44 1.07
N LYS A 46 -2.75 10.11 1.45
CA LYS A 46 -3.59 11.01 2.22
C LYS A 46 -3.00 11.27 3.61
N ALA A 47 -2.59 10.23 4.32
CA ALA A 47 -2.01 10.36 5.66
C ALA A 47 -0.74 11.22 5.65
N VAL A 48 0.16 11.00 4.68
CA VAL A 48 1.38 11.80 4.52
C VAL A 48 1.04 13.24 4.18
N LEU A 49 0.16 13.50 3.21
CA LEU A 49 -0.19 14.87 2.82
C LEU A 49 -0.92 15.63 3.93
N ASP A 50 -1.80 14.97 4.68
CA ASP A 50 -2.48 15.56 5.84
C ASP A 50 -1.49 15.93 6.95
N LEU A 51 -0.46 15.09 7.19
CA LEU A 51 0.62 15.41 8.14
C LEU A 51 1.39 16.66 7.70
N ILE A 52 1.79 16.73 6.43
CA ILE A 52 2.50 17.90 5.90
C ILE A 52 1.61 19.15 5.94
N ASP A 53 0.33 19.06 5.55
CA ASP A 53 -0.64 20.15 5.65
C ASP A 53 -0.78 20.63 7.11
N GLY A 54 -0.95 19.71 8.06
CA GLY A 54 -1.09 20.02 9.48
C GLY A 54 0.12 20.74 10.06
N ILE A 55 1.35 20.40 9.67
CA ILE A 55 2.56 21.12 10.09
C ILE A 55 2.65 22.49 9.41
N THR A 56 2.33 22.57 8.11
CA THR A 56 2.49 23.80 7.32
C THR A 56 1.41 24.86 7.59
N GLN A 57 0.37 24.52 8.35
CA GLN A 57 -0.59 25.49 8.91
C GLN A 57 0.04 26.46 9.93
N TYR A 58 1.19 26.12 10.52
CA TYR A 58 1.93 27.00 11.42
C TYR A 58 2.88 27.93 10.66
N VAL A 59 3.33 29.02 11.29
CA VAL A 59 4.37 29.88 10.70
C VAL A 59 5.71 29.13 10.72
N PRO A 60 6.47 29.06 9.61
CA PRO A 60 7.78 28.44 9.60
C PRO A 60 8.74 29.19 10.53
N THR A 61 9.61 28.45 11.22
CA THR A 61 10.66 29.02 12.09
C THR A 61 11.68 29.81 11.27
N SER A 62 11.92 29.40 10.02
CA SER A 62 12.80 30.11 9.10
C SER A 62 12.37 29.92 7.64
N ILE A 63 12.70 30.91 6.82
CA ILE A 63 12.57 30.85 5.37
C ILE A 63 13.91 31.31 4.79
N SER A 64 14.46 30.54 3.85
CA SER A 64 15.70 30.85 3.15
C SER A 64 15.57 30.46 1.69
N GLY A 65 15.54 31.46 0.81
CA GLY A 65 15.26 31.24 -0.62
C GLY A 65 13.91 30.54 -0.79
N ASP A 66 13.92 29.44 -1.56
CA ASP A 66 12.73 28.65 -1.86
C ASP A 66 12.39 27.60 -0.80
N THR A 67 13.07 27.62 0.36
CA THR A 67 12.87 26.64 1.43
C THR A 67 12.32 27.28 2.70
N ALA A 68 11.22 26.72 3.19
CA ALA A 68 10.65 27.03 4.50
C ALA A 68 10.89 25.85 5.46
N VAL A 69 11.20 26.16 6.72
CA VAL A 69 11.49 25.16 7.77
C VAL A 69 10.58 25.39 8.97
N TRP A 70 9.90 24.32 9.40
CA TRP A 70 9.13 24.25 10.64
C TRP A 70 9.91 23.43 11.66
N GLY A 71 10.14 24.00 12.84
CA GLY A 71 11.02 23.44 13.86
C GLY A 71 12.47 23.98 13.78
N PRO A 72 13.43 23.37 14.49
CA PRO A 72 13.26 22.19 15.35
C PRO A 72 12.24 22.44 16.47
N TYR A 73 11.34 21.49 16.67
CA TYR A 73 10.29 21.52 17.69
C TYR A 73 10.36 20.27 18.57
N THR A 74 10.21 20.47 19.87
CA THR A 74 10.15 19.41 20.87
C THR A 74 9.06 19.74 21.88
N ASP A 75 8.04 18.88 21.95
CA ASP A 75 7.11 18.91 23.08
C ASP A 75 7.82 18.51 24.39
N ALA A 76 7.39 19.08 25.52
CA ALA A 76 8.04 18.86 26.81
C ALA A 76 8.15 17.37 27.19
N LEU A 77 7.14 16.56 26.85
CA LEU A 77 7.08 15.14 27.15
C LEU A 77 7.55 14.25 25.99
N SER A 78 7.79 14.82 24.80
CA SER A 78 8.40 14.10 23.68
C SER A 78 9.87 13.78 23.98
N PRO A 79 10.35 12.56 23.71
CA PRO A 79 11.77 12.26 23.75
C PRO A 79 12.50 12.69 22.46
N ASN A 80 11.76 13.08 21.42
CA ASN A 80 12.28 13.40 20.09
C ASN A 80 12.08 14.88 19.72
N THR A 81 13.03 15.45 18.98
CA THR A 81 12.92 16.72 18.26
C THR A 81 12.62 16.47 16.79
N TRP A 82 11.66 17.21 16.24
CA TRP A 82 11.26 17.10 14.85
C TRP A 82 11.47 18.40 14.09
N LYS A 83 11.75 18.31 12.78
CA LYS A 83 11.69 19.45 11.86
C LYS A 83 11.19 19.01 10.49
N LEU A 84 10.43 19.88 9.85
CA LEU A 84 9.99 19.73 8.47
C LEU A 84 10.66 20.82 7.62
N ALA A 85 11.31 20.45 6.53
CA ALA A 85 11.70 21.36 5.48
C ALA A 85 10.82 21.14 4.25
N VAL A 86 10.30 22.22 3.66
CA VAL A 86 9.59 22.20 2.37
C VAL A 86 10.30 23.15 1.42
N THR A 87 10.67 22.65 0.24
CA THR A 87 11.35 23.43 -0.80
C THR A 87 10.46 23.52 -2.03
N GLN A 88 10.22 24.73 -2.51
CA GLN A 88 9.56 24.95 -3.80
C GLN A 88 10.52 24.60 -4.93
N MET A 89 10.13 23.63 -5.75
CA MET A 89 10.95 23.12 -6.87
C MET A 89 10.52 23.71 -8.22
N GLY A 90 9.35 24.35 -8.26
CA GLY A 90 8.77 24.95 -9.45
C GLY A 90 7.40 25.56 -9.16
N GLU A 91 6.68 25.95 -10.20
CA GLU A 91 5.28 26.36 -10.04
C GLU A 91 4.45 25.16 -9.58
N ASN A 92 3.82 25.27 -8.40
CA ASN A 92 2.98 24.24 -7.80
C ASN A 92 3.66 22.88 -7.52
N THR A 93 5.00 22.79 -7.59
CA THR A 93 5.77 21.58 -7.25
C THR A 93 6.65 21.84 -6.04
N TYR A 94 6.58 20.94 -5.07
CA TYR A 94 7.28 21.03 -3.79
C TYR A 94 7.98 19.72 -3.48
N SER A 95 9.14 19.80 -2.83
CA SER A 95 9.73 18.68 -2.11
C SER A 95 9.59 18.90 -0.61
N PHE A 96 9.51 17.83 0.17
CA PHE A 96 9.43 17.90 1.62
C PHE A 96 10.33 16.85 2.28
N LYS A 97 10.79 17.17 3.49
CA LYS A 97 11.66 16.33 4.30
C LYS A 97 11.33 16.52 5.77
N LEU A 98 10.78 15.48 6.40
CA LEU A 98 10.54 15.40 7.83
C LEU A 98 11.68 14.62 8.48
N GLU A 99 12.33 15.24 9.44
CA GLU A 99 13.48 14.71 10.14
C GLU A 99 13.25 14.66 11.66
N GLY A 100 13.79 13.61 12.29
CA GLY A 100 13.74 13.40 13.74
C GLY A 100 15.14 13.20 14.34
N LYS A 101 15.29 13.51 15.63
CA LYS A 101 16.44 13.14 16.46
C LYS A 101 16.04 12.97 17.92
N ASP A 102 16.86 12.30 18.73
CA ASP A 102 16.78 12.41 20.20
C ASP A 102 16.86 13.89 20.61
N LYS A 103 16.00 14.30 21.54
CA LYS A 103 15.92 15.71 21.97
C LYS A 103 17.23 16.26 22.56
N ASN A 104 18.05 15.40 23.16
CA ASN A 104 19.31 15.77 23.79
C ASN A 104 20.51 15.61 22.83
N ALA A 105 20.31 15.02 21.65
CA ALA A 105 21.36 14.90 20.66
C ALA A 105 21.62 16.23 19.92
N SER A 106 22.82 16.36 19.33
CA SER A 106 23.16 17.51 18.49
C SER A 106 22.32 17.54 17.20
N ASP A 107 22.22 18.72 16.57
CA ASP A 107 21.47 18.89 15.30
C ASP A 107 22.08 18.10 14.12
N SER A 108 23.34 17.67 14.23
CA SER A 108 23.92 16.74 13.25
C SER A 108 23.31 15.33 13.30
N ALA A 109 22.53 15.01 14.32
CA ALA A 109 21.89 13.71 14.50
C ALA A 109 20.49 13.60 13.86
N PHE A 110 20.00 14.65 13.20
CA PHE A 110 18.74 14.58 12.46
C PHE A 110 18.79 13.50 11.37
N LYS A 111 17.80 12.61 11.40
CA LYS A 111 17.60 11.53 10.44
C LYS A 111 16.35 11.78 9.63
N VAL A 112 16.40 11.42 8.35
CA VAL A 112 15.26 11.54 7.45
C VAL A 112 14.31 10.39 7.71
N ILE A 113 13.09 10.69 8.15
CA ILE A 113 12.07 9.67 8.39
C ILE A 113 11.09 9.62 7.24
N LEU A 114 10.70 10.78 6.73
CA LEU A 114 9.78 10.91 5.60
C LEU A 114 10.33 11.97 4.65
N SER A 115 10.38 11.64 3.36
CA SER A 115 10.75 12.60 2.32
C SER A 115 9.96 12.38 1.06
N GLY A 116 9.74 13.40 0.25
CA GLY A 116 8.94 13.24 -0.95
C GLY A 116 8.80 14.49 -1.79
N THR A 117 7.94 14.38 -2.79
CA THR A 117 7.53 15.45 -3.69
C THR A 117 6.02 15.46 -3.85
N HIS A 118 5.47 16.63 -4.11
CA HIS A 118 4.07 16.82 -4.45
C HIS A 118 3.93 17.92 -5.50
N SER A 119 3.16 17.64 -6.54
CA SER A 119 2.72 18.60 -7.55
C SER A 119 1.22 18.77 -7.43
N ILE A 120 0.79 20.02 -7.24
CA ILE A 120 -0.63 20.38 -7.15
C ILE A 120 -1.21 20.47 -8.55
N SER A 121 -2.34 19.80 -8.79
CA SER A 121 -3.05 19.94 -10.06
C SER A 121 -3.83 21.25 -10.12
N THR A 122 -3.92 21.83 -11.32
CA THR A 122 -4.65 23.06 -11.58
C THR A 122 -5.69 22.88 -12.68
N ASP A 123 -6.74 23.69 -12.63
CA ASP A 123 -7.69 23.79 -13.73
C ASP A 123 -7.11 24.60 -14.91
N SER A 124 -7.87 24.69 -16.00
CA SER A 124 -7.49 25.48 -17.19
C SER A 124 -7.24 26.98 -16.94
N LYS A 125 -7.62 27.50 -15.77
CA LYS A 125 -7.42 28.90 -15.35
C LYS A 125 -6.29 29.05 -14.33
N GLY A 126 -5.60 27.97 -13.99
CA GLY A 126 -4.53 27.96 -12.98
C GLY A 126 -5.03 27.87 -11.54
N ASN A 127 -6.32 27.67 -11.30
CA ASN A 127 -6.82 27.48 -9.93
C ASN A 127 -6.48 26.08 -9.44
N ARG A 128 -6.06 25.96 -8.18
CA ARG A 128 -5.76 24.67 -7.55
C ARG A 128 -7.00 23.78 -7.51
N LEU A 129 -6.84 22.55 -7.96
CA LEU A 129 -7.83 21.49 -7.84
C LEU A 129 -7.64 20.79 -6.49
N ARG A 130 -8.53 21.07 -5.53
CA ARG A 130 -8.45 20.47 -4.19
C ARG A 130 -8.56 18.95 -4.28
N ASN A 131 -7.68 18.24 -3.56
CA ASN A 131 -7.57 16.76 -3.57
C ASN A 131 -7.04 16.17 -4.89
N PHE A 132 -6.49 16.98 -5.80
CA PHE A 132 -5.87 16.52 -7.02
C PHE A 132 -4.40 16.94 -7.08
N GLY A 133 -3.57 16.00 -7.52
CA GLY A 133 -2.14 16.16 -7.58
C GLY A 133 -1.45 14.83 -7.84
N SER A 134 -0.14 14.89 -7.92
CA SER A 134 0.71 13.71 -8.06
C SER A 134 1.98 13.90 -7.25
N GLY A 135 2.65 12.82 -6.92
CA GLY A 135 3.86 12.89 -6.14
C GLY A 135 4.41 11.53 -5.78
N SER A 136 5.46 11.56 -4.98
CA SER A 136 6.07 10.37 -4.42
C SER A 136 6.62 10.65 -3.04
N PHE A 137 6.74 9.63 -2.20
CA PHE A 137 7.42 9.74 -0.92
C PHE A 137 8.11 8.44 -0.54
N LYS A 138 9.12 8.57 0.31
CA LYS A 138 9.78 7.49 1.03
C LYS A 138 9.52 7.67 2.52
N LEU A 139 9.03 6.61 3.17
CA LEU A 139 8.99 6.45 4.61
C LEU A 139 10.09 5.46 5.01
N ASP A 140 10.90 5.83 5.99
CA ASP A 140 12.08 5.07 6.44
C ASP A 140 11.90 4.72 7.92
N TRP A 141 11.32 3.55 8.17
CA TRP A 141 11.07 3.06 9.51
C TRP A 141 12.36 2.60 10.18
N ASP A 142 13.31 2.03 9.43
CA ASP A 142 14.63 1.68 9.99
C ASP A 142 15.36 2.92 10.52
N ALA A 143 15.27 4.09 9.86
CA ALA A 143 15.77 5.34 10.41
C ALA A 143 15.00 5.80 11.66
N ALA A 144 13.70 5.53 11.73
CA ALA A 144 12.86 5.84 12.90
C ALA A 144 13.20 4.97 14.11
N GLN A 145 13.61 3.71 13.90
CA GLN A 145 14.08 2.79 14.95
C GLN A 145 15.31 3.34 15.71
N GLU A 146 16.05 4.28 15.13
CA GLU A 146 17.17 4.92 15.82
C GLU A 146 16.74 6.07 16.74
N LEU A 147 15.46 6.46 16.74
CA LEU A 147 14.91 7.49 17.61
C LEU A 147 14.41 6.90 18.94
N PRO A 148 14.53 7.60 20.08
CA PRO A 148 13.88 7.19 21.32
C PRO A 148 12.37 6.94 21.20
N LYS A 149 11.86 5.84 21.80
CA LYS A 149 10.43 5.48 21.84
C LYS A 149 9.74 5.48 20.46
N HIS A 150 10.32 4.73 19.52
CA HIS A 150 9.70 4.38 18.24
C HIS A 150 8.63 3.27 18.40
N ASP A 151 7.82 3.08 17.36
CA ASP A 151 6.93 1.93 17.20
C ASP A 151 7.71 0.69 16.72
N GLU A 152 7.03 -0.42 16.45
CA GLU A 152 7.67 -1.67 16.00
C GLU A 152 7.82 -1.76 14.48
N GLU A 153 7.54 -0.67 13.75
CA GLU A 153 7.63 -0.68 12.29
C GLU A 153 9.08 -0.65 11.83
N VAL A 154 9.40 -1.40 10.78
CA VAL A 154 10.76 -1.56 10.25
C VAL A 154 10.77 -1.51 8.73
N GLY A 155 11.96 -1.36 8.15
CA GLY A 155 12.15 -1.33 6.71
C GLY A 155 11.79 0.01 6.08
N THR A 156 11.35 -0.03 4.83
CA THR A 156 11.03 1.19 4.05
C THR A 156 9.81 1.01 3.17
N LEU A 157 9.09 2.10 2.93
CA LEU A 157 8.04 2.23 1.92
C LEU A 157 8.43 3.33 0.95
N GLN A 158 8.47 3.01 -0.35
CA GLN A 158 8.49 3.99 -1.42
C GLN A 158 7.15 3.98 -2.15
N LEU A 159 6.48 5.12 -2.25
CA LEU A 159 5.16 5.21 -2.86
C LEU A 159 5.11 6.35 -3.88
N THR A 160 4.51 6.09 -5.04
CA THR A 160 4.15 7.09 -6.05
C THR A 160 2.64 7.10 -6.25
N TYR A 161 2.04 8.29 -6.36
CA TYR A 161 0.61 8.44 -6.60
C TYR A 161 0.32 9.51 -7.65
N SER A 162 -0.80 9.38 -8.34
CA SER A 162 -1.31 10.36 -9.28
C SER A 162 -2.83 10.36 -9.27
N ARG A 163 -3.42 11.54 -9.11
CA ARG A 163 -4.85 11.81 -9.26
C ARG A 163 -4.99 13.26 -9.72
N VAL A 164 -4.81 13.50 -11.01
CA VAL A 164 -4.66 14.87 -11.53
C VAL A 164 -5.97 15.57 -11.89
N SER A 165 -7.04 14.81 -12.13
CA SER A 165 -8.40 15.31 -12.37
C SER A 165 -9.44 14.24 -12.06
N GLU A 166 -10.73 14.59 -12.15
CA GLU A 166 -11.85 13.63 -12.01
C GLU A 166 -12.06 12.76 -13.24
N GLN A 167 -11.46 13.13 -14.37
CA GLN A 167 -11.64 12.48 -15.66
C GLN A 167 -10.45 11.58 -16.03
N GLU A 168 -9.31 11.75 -15.37
CA GLU A 168 -8.11 10.98 -15.61
C GLU A 168 -7.96 9.81 -14.66
N LYS A 169 -7.17 8.83 -15.10
CA LYS A 169 -6.84 7.63 -14.34
C LYS A 169 -6.12 8.01 -13.05
N ALA A 170 -6.61 7.51 -11.92
CA ALA A 170 -5.88 7.56 -10.65
C ALA A 170 -4.95 6.35 -10.56
N THR A 171 -3.73 6.54 -10.04
CA THR A 171 -2.75 5.46 -9.87
C THR A 171 -2.05 5.56 -8.52
N VAL A 172 -1.74 4.41 -7.93
CA VAL A 172 -0.83 4.27 -6.79
C VAL A 172 0.14 3.14 -7.09
N SER A 173 1.40 3.31 -6.75
CA SER A 173 2.41 2.25 -6.79
C SER A 173 3.24 2.32 -5.54
N ALA A 174 3.43 1.20 -4.86
CA ALA A 174 4.18 1.12 -3.61
C ALA A 174 5.15 -0.05 -3.64
N GLU A 175 6.34 0.19 -3.10
CA GLU A 175 7.38 -0.81 -2.87
C GLU A 175 7.69 -0.81 -1.39
N LEU A 176 7.43 -1.93 -0.73
CA LEU A 176 7.73 -2.18 0.67
C LEU A 176 8.93 -3.11 0.72
N ARG A 177 9.99 -2.69 1.41
CA ARG A 177 11.22 -3.47 1.54
C ARG A 177 11.54 -3.69 3.00
N GLN A 178 11.75 -4.95 3.35
CA GLN A 178 12.19 -5.41 4.67
C GLN A 178 11.23 -4.95 5.78
N VAL A 179 9.93 -4.97 5.49
CA VAL A 179 8.88 -4.59 6.45
C VAL A 179 8.55 -5.76 7.37
N HIS A 180 7.97 -5.46 8.53
CA HIS A 180 7.64 -6.47 9.52
C HIS A 180 6.67 -7.53 8.97
N ASP A 181 6.96 -8.80 9.25
CA ASP A 181 6.02 -9.91 9.03
C ASP A 181 5.33 -10.28 10.35
N ASP A 182 4.02 -10.02 10.44
CA ASP A 182 3.25 -10.24 11.66
C ASP A 182 3.00 -11.71 11.99
N GLU A 183 2.90 -12.56 10.97
CA GLU A 183 2.72 -13.99 11.19
C GLU A 183 4.02 -14.64 11.65
N ARG A 184 5.16 -13.99 11.36
CA ARG A 184 6.49 -14.45 11.76
C ARG A 184 7.25 -13.34 12.48
N PRO A 185 6.89 -13.05 13.75
CA PRO A 185 7.54 -12.02 14.53
C PRO A 185 9.07 -12.12 14.48
N GLY A 186 9.74 -11.00 14.17
CA GLY A 186 11.19 -10.95 14.03
C GLY A 186 11.73 -11.29 12.65
N THR A 187 10.87 -11.61 11.68
CA THR A 187 11.22 -11.72 10.26
C THR A 187 10.74 -10.49 9.48
N ARG A 188 11.26 -10.34 8.26
CA ARG A 188 11.00 -9.20 7.39
C ARG A 188 10.68 -9.71 5.98
N VAL A 189 9.76 -9.03 5.30
CA VAL A 189 9.29 -9.38 3.95
C VAL A 189 9.36 -8.18 3.01
N ASP A 190 9.38 -8.47 1.71
CA ASP A 190 9.28 -7.48 0.64
C ASP A 190 7.92 -7.62 -0.05
N ALA A 191 7.31 -6.50 -0.42
CA ALA A 191 6.04 -6.49 -1.14
C ALA A 191 5.96 -5.36 -2.16
N ASP A 192 5.27 -5.62 -3.26
CA ASP A 192 5.02 -4.66 -4.33
C ASP A 192 3.53 -4.49 -4.56
N TYR A 193 3.11 -3.28 -4.86
CA TYR A 193 1.70 -2.94 -5.05
C TYR A 193 1.51 -1.98 -6.21
N ARG A 194 0.50 -2.22 -7.04
CA ARG A 194 0.05 -1.30 -8.07
C ARG A 194 -1.46 -1.20 -8.08
N TYR A 195 -1.97 0.01 -8.18
CA TYR A 195 -3.39 0.31 -8.30
C TYR A 195 -3.62 1.25 -9.46
N GLN A 196 -4.69 1.01 -10.18
CA GLN A 196 -5.23 1.98 -11.12
C GLN A 196 -6.75 1.97 -11.13
N GLU A 197 -7.34 3.15 -11.25
CA GLU A 197 -8.78 3.32 -11.40
C GLU A 197 -9.06 4.34 -12.48
N THR A 198 -9.87 3.94 -13.47
CA THR A 198 -10.27 4.80 -14.58
C THR A 198 -11.72 5.22 -14.38
N PRO A 199 -12.00 6.53 -14.24
CA PRO A 199 -13.35 7.04 -14.12
C PRO A 199 -14.27 6.49 -15.22
N GLY A 200 -15.38 5.88 -14.83
CA GLY A 200 -16.35 5.31 -15.79
C GLY A 200 -16.05 3.90 -16.31
N ALA A 201 -14.90 3.29 -15.97
CA ALA A 201 -14.54 1.95 -16.47
C ALA A 201 -14.41 0.91 -15.36
N GLY A 202 -13.88 1.30 -14.19
CA GLY A 202 -13.53 0.40 -13.09
C GLY A 202 -12.05 0.51 -12.76
N GLY A 203 -11.46 -0.55 -12.20
CA GLY A 203 -10.10 -0.50 -11.72
C GLY A 203 -9.40 -1.86 -11.67
N GLU A 204 -8.14 -1.78 -11.29
CA GLU A 204 -7.23 -2.90 -11.21
C GLU A 204 -6.27 -2.71 -10.02
N LEU A 205 -5.94 -3.83 -9.40
CA LEU A 205 -4.99 -3.95 -8.31
C LEU A 205 -4.06 -5.12 -8.59
N GLU A 206 -2.76 -4.89 -8.47
CA GLU A 206 -1.73 -5.92 -8.46
C GLU A 206 -0.99 -5.86 -7.13
N PHE A 207 -0.70 -7.01 -6.55
CA PHE A 207 0.08 -7.13 -5.32
C PHE A 207 1.02 -8.33 -5.44
N ALA A 208 2.26 -8.19 -4.98
CA ALA A 208 3.22 -9.28 -4.87
C ALA A 208 3.85 -9.31 -3.47
N LEU A 209 4.16 -10.51 -3.00
CA LEU A 209 4.77 -10.76 -1.69
C LEU A 209 5.68 -11.98 -1.79
N ASP A 210 6.92 -11.82 -1.35
CA ASP A 210 7.86 -12.92 -1.17
C ASP A 210 7.82 -13.37 0.29
N LYS A 211 7.22 -14.53 0.55
CA LYS A 211 7.10 -15.08 1.89
C LYS A 211 6.96 -16.59 1.86
N ASN A 212 7.45 -17.24 2.90
CA ASN A 212 7.21 -18.66 3.10
C ASN A 212 5.78 -18.88 3.63
N MET A 213 4.98 -19.57 2.82
CA MET A 213 3.56 -19.81 3.01
C MET A 213 3.26 -21.12 3.75
N ASP A 214 4.27 -21.96 4.03
CA ASP A 214 4.16 -23.20 4.81
C ASP A 214 4.92 -23.05 6.14
N ASP A 215 4.52 -22.05 6.92
CA ASP A 215 5.21 -21.62 8.14
C ASP A 215 5.06 -22.56 9.33
N GLU A 216 4.11 -23.49 9.27
CA GLU A 216 3.89 -24.49 10.29
C GLU A 216 4.95 -25.61 10.29
N ASP A 217 5.65 -25.83 9.17
CA ASP A 217 6.71 -26.85 9.05
C ASP A 217 8.10 -26.21 8.91
N ALA A 218 8.86 -26.22 10.02
CA ALA A 218 10.22 -25.69 10.05
C ALA A 218 11.21 -26.36 9.07
N ASN A 219 10.85 -27.51 8.46
CA ASN A 219 11.65 -28.18 7.44
C ASN A 219 11.33 -27.71 6.01
N ARG A 220 10.43 -26.74 5.86
CA ARG A 220 9.98 -26.16 4.60
C ARG A 220 10.30 -24.66 4.58
N PRO A 221 11.58 -24.28 4.47
CA PRO A 221 12.01 -22.89 4.61
C PRO A 221 11.88 -22.06 3.34
N GLY A 222 11.45 -22.64 2.22
CA GLY A 222 11.37 -21.99 0.92
C GLY A 222 10.44 -20.78 0.96
N ILE A 223 10.80 -19.77 0.18
CA ILE A 223 10.04 -18.54 0.05
C ILE A 223 9.21 -18.69 -1.22
N GLU A 224 7.89 -18.67 -1.10
CA GLU A 224 7.00 -18.57 -2.25
C GLU A 224 6.85 -17.12 -2.68
N HIS A 225 6.79 -16.95 -4.00
CA HIS A 225 6.37 -15.70 -4.62
C HIS A 225 4.87 -15.75 -4.86
N LEU A 226 4.13 -14.91 -4.14
CA LEU A 226 2.68 -14.75 -4.29
C LEU A 226 2.40 -13.51 -5.11
N THR A 227 1.53 -13.64 -6.12
CA THR A 227 0.98 -12.50 -6.85
C THR A 227 -0.54 -12.54 -6.86
N ILE A 228 -1.16 -11.38 -6.76
CA ILE A 228 -2.61 -11.16 -6.84
C ILE A 228 -2.85 -10.14 -7.95
N ARG A 229 -3.79 -10.43 -8.85
CA ARG A 229 -4.32 -9.45 -9.81
C ARG A 229 -5.83 -9.41 -9.71
N SER A 230 -6.37 -8.28 -9.26
CA SER A 230 -7.79 -8.02 -9.15
C SER A 230 -8.24 -7.00 -10.18
N ARG A 231 -9.36 -7.25 -10.85
CA ARG A 231 -9.95 -6.38 -11.87
C ARG A 231 -11.44 -6.26 -11.64
N TRP A 232 -11.98 -5.05 -11.68
CA TRP A 232 -13.41 -4.81 -11.50
C TRP A 232 -13.93 -3.78 -12.49
N THR A 233 -15.23 -3.89 -12.77
CA THR A 233 -15.98 -2.93 -13.59
C THR A 233 -16.43 -1.75 -12.73
N GLN A 234 -16.88 -0.67 -13.37
CA GLN A 234 -17.51 0.47 -12.68
C GLN A 234 -18.68 0.05 -11.77
N THR A 235 -19.38 -1.03 -12.09
CA THR A 235 -20.53 -1.51 -11.31
C THR A 235 -20.15 -2.33 -10.07
N GLY A 236 -18.85 -2.59 -9.88
CA GLY A 236 -18.33 -3.35 -8.74
C GLY A 236 -18.14 -4.83 -8.99
N SER A 237 -18.77 -5.45 -10.01
CA SER A 237 -18.48 -6.83 -10.40
C SER A 237 -17.01 -6.98 -10.80
N GLY A 238 -16.35 -8.05 -10.37
CA GLY A 238 -14.92 -8.22 -10.57
C GLY A 238 -14.43 -9.65 -10.42
N ARG A 239 -13.13 -9.81 -10.59
CA ARG A 239 -12.40 -11.07 -10.50
C ARG A 239 -11.02 -10.81 -9.91
N SER A 240 -10.56 -11.73 -9.08
CA SER A 240 -9.17 -11.80 -8.65
C SER A 240 -8.57 -13.15 -9.01
N ASP A 241 -7.33 -13.11 -9.49
CA ASP A 241 -6.54 -14.26 -9.86
C ASP A 241 -5.22 -14.21 -9.06
N ILE A 242 -4.94 -15.29 -8.34
CA ILE A 242 -3.79 -15.45 -7.45
C ILE A 242 -2.90 -16.54 -8.01
N ARG A 243 -1.59 -16.29 -8.02
CA ARG A 243 -0.56 -17.28 -8.35
C ARG A 243 0.46 -17.36 -7.23
N PHE A 244 0.82 -18.59 -6.89
CA PHE A 244 1.94 -18.94 -6.03
C PHE A 244 2.96 -19.67 -6.89
N SER A 245 4.22 -19.28 -6.77
CA SER A 245 5.35 -19.89 -7.47
C SER A 245 6.57 -19.94 -6.56
N GLU A 246 7.62 -20.61 -7.03
CA GLU A 246 8.90 -20.74 -6.32
C GLU A 246 8.78 -21.51 -4.99
N GLY A 247 9.71 -21.32 -4.06
CA GLY A 247 9.75 -22.03 -2.78
C GLY A 247 9.67 -23.55 -2.93
N GLU A 248 8.82 -24.15 -2.12
CA GLU A 248 8.57 -25.60 -2.10
C GLU A 248 7.82 -26.11 -3.33
N LEU A 249 7.22 -25.22 -4.14
CA LEU A 249 6.57 -25.59 -5.39
C LEU A 249 7.59 -25.89 -6.51
N GLY A 250 8.85 -25.48 -6.33
CA GLY A 250 9.92 -25.68 -7.30
C GLY A 250 9.57 -25.04 -8.65
N ASN A 251 9.48 -25.85 -9.71
CA ASN A 251 9.10 -25.40 -11.06
C ASN A 251 7.57 -25.42 -11.30
N GLY A 252 6.77 -25.77 -10.29
CA GLY A 252 5.31 -25.77 -10.38
C GLY A 252 4.71 -24.43 -9.96
N ASP A 253 3.47 -24.19 -10.41
CA ASP A 253 2.65 -23.06 -9.97
C ASP A 253 1.37 -23.58 -9.30
N ALA A 254 0.94 -22.93 -8.22
CA ALA A 254 -0.39 -23.08 -7.66
C ALA A 254 -1.21 -21.82 -7.96
N THR A 255 -2.50 -21.98 -8.30
CA THR A 255 -3.36 -20.83 -8.63
C THR A 255 -4.71 -20.92 -7.96
N ALA A 256 -5.30 -19.75 -7.72
CA ALA A 256 -6.67 -19.59 -7.24
C ALA A 256 -7.35 -18.44 -7.99
N SER A 257 -8.62 -18.61 -8.36
CA SER A 257 -9.42 -17.58 -9.01
C SER A 257 -10.77 -17.49 -8.33
N GLU A 258 -11.22 -16.28 -8.02
CA GLU A 258 -12.57 -16.01 -7.56
C GLU A 258 -13.14 -14.80 -8.30
N CYS A 259 -14.43 -14.84 -8.62
CA CYS A 259 -15.13 -13.66 -9.13
C CYS A 259 -16.45 -13.41 -8.40
N TRP A 260 -16.86 -12.15 -8.42
CA TRP A 260 -18.00 -11.64 -7.69
C TRP A 260 -18.88 -10.74 -8.57
N ASP A 261 -20.15 -10.63 -8.20
CA ASP A 261 -21.11 -9.75 -8.87
C ASP A 261 -21.15 -8.33 -8.26
N SER A 262 -22.07 -7.48 -8.72
CA SER A 262 -22.21 -6.10 -8.26
C SER A 262 -22.74 -5.97 -6.82
N ASN A 263 -23.21 -7.08 -6.20
CA ASN A 263 -23.50 -7.15 -4.77
C ASN A 263 -22.34 -7.76 -3.98
N PHE A 264 -21.20 -7.95 -4.63
CA PHE A 264 -19.98 -8.55 -4.09
C PHE A 264 -20.13 -10.01 -3.66
N ALA A 265 -21.18 -10.68 -4.15
CA ALA A 265 -21.40 -12.08 -3.88
C ALA A 265 -20.52 -12.95 -4.80
N SER A 266 -19.82 -13.92 -4.22
CA SER A 266 -19.01 -14.92 -4.93
C SER A 266 -19.88 -15.71 -5.91
N ARG A 267 -19.43 -15.78 -7.16
CA ARG A 267 -20.13 -16.46 -8.26
C ARG A 267 -19.36 -17.64 -8.85
N TYR A 268 -18.05 -17.65 -8.69
CA TYR A 268 -17.18 -18.72 -9.14
C TYR A 268 -15.90 -18.72 -8.31
N PHE A 269 -15.42 -19.91 -8.01
CA PHE A 269 -14.16 -20.16 -7.34
C PHE A 269 -13.50 -21.41 -7.92
N ALA A 270 -12.20 -21.33 -8.20
CA ALA A 270 -11.42 -22.49 -8.64
C ALA A 270 -9.97 -22.41 -8.15
N VAL A 271 -9.36 -23.57 -7.96
CA VAL A 271 -7.95 -23.73 -7.59
C VAL A 271 -7.26 -24.81 -8.41
N SER A 272 -5.94 -24.75 -8.55
CA SER A 272 -5.17 -25.75 -9.30
C SER A 272 -4.78 -26.99 -8.48
N PHE A 273 -4.84 -26.94 -7.15
CA PHE A 273 -4.32 -27.98 -6.24
C PHE A 273 -5.40 -28.96 -5.71
N GLY A 274 -6.46 -29.19 -6.48
CA GLY A 274 -7.39 -30.30 -6.27
C GLY A 274 -8.46 -30.11 -5.18
N ALA A 275 -8.63 -28.90 -4.64
CA ALA A 275 -9.78 -28.59 -3.77
C ALA A 275 -11.05 -28.37 -4.61
N PRO A 276 -12.26 -28.66 -4.08
CA PRO A 276 -13.49 -28.43 -4.80
C PRO A 276 -13.71 -26.93 -5.04
N GLY A 277 -13.82 -26.55 -6.32
CA GLY A 277 -14.33 -25.24 -6.74
C GLY A 277 -15.85 -25.24 -6.87
N TYR A 278 -16.42 -24.09 -7.22
CA TYR A 278 -17.85 -23.94 -7.51
C TYR A 278 -18.11 -22.87 -8.57
N GLY A 279 -19.33 -22.89 -9.11
CA GLY A 279 -19.76 -21.96 -10.14
C GLY A 279 -19.16 -22.25 -11.51
N GLU A 280 -19.53 -21.43 -12.49
CA GLU A 280 -19.06 -21.54 -13.87
C GLU A 280 -18.23 -20.31 -14.22
N ALA A 281 -17.13 -20.48 -14.95
CA ALA A 281 -16.24 -19.36 -15.32
C ALA A 281 -16.97 -18.25 -16.12
N ALA A 282 -18.05 -18.59 -16.81
CA ALA A 282 -18.91 -17.64 -17.51
C ALA A 282 -19.58 -16.62 -16.55
N ALA A 283 -19.76 -16.97 -15.28
CA ALA A 283 -20.29 -16.07 -14.26
C ALA A 283 -19.33 -14.91 -13.93
N CYS A 284 -18.06 -15.00 -14.35
CA CYS A 284 -17.06 -13.96 -14.17
C CYS A 284 -17.06 -12.88 -15.24
N ALA A 285 -18.06 -12.85 -16.14
CA ALA A 285 -18.14 -11.82 -17.16
C ALA A 285 -18.06 -10.40 -16.54
N PRO A 286 -17.24 -9.50 -17.10
CA PRO A 286 -16.50 -9.63 -18.37
C PRO A 286 -15.13 -10.32 -18.26
N PHE A 287 -14.64 -10.65 -17.06
CA PHE A 287 -13.33 -11.24 -16.80
C PHE A 287 -13.36 -12.78 -16.79
N THR A 288 -13.72 -13.42 -17.91
CA THR A 288 -13.90 -14.89 -17.96
C THR A 288 -12.60 -15.69 -17.92
N THR A 289 -11.48 -15.07 -18.30
CA THR A 289 -10.16 -15.74 -18.36
C THR A 289 -9.29 -15.30 -17.17
N PRO A 290 -8.60 -16.24 -16.50
CA PRO A 290 -7.61 -15.90 -15.50
C PRO A 290 -6.52 -15.01 -16.10
N ASP A 291 -6.07 -14.03 -15.32
CA ASP A 291 -5.01 -13.11 -15.69
C ASP A 291 -4.19 -12.83 -14.45
N TYR A 292 -2.92 -13.21 -14.46
CA TYR A 292 -2.06 -13.14 -13.28
C TYR A 292 -1.18 -11.90 -13.36
N SER A 293 -0.82 -11.36 -12.19
CA SER A 293 0.05 -10.19 -12.11
C SER A 293 1.44 -10.51 -12.66
N SER A 294 2.09 -9.48 -13.21
CA SER A 294 3.48 -9.55 -13.67
C SER A 294 4.47 -8.83 -12.75
N LEU A 295 4.00 -8.41 -11.56
CA LEU A 295 4.88 -8.02 -10.46
C LEU A 295 5.82 -9.18 -10.10
#